data_AF-R5H2B9-F1
#
_entry.id   AF-R5H2B9-F1
#
_cell.length_a   1.000
_cell.length_b   1.000
_cell.length_c   1.000
_cell.angle_alpha   90.00
_cell.angle_beta   90.00
_cell.angle_gamma   90.00
#
_symmetry.space_group_name_H-M   'P 1'
#
loop_
_entity.id
_entity.type
_entity.pdbx_description
1 polymer ?
#
loop_
_entity_poly.entity_id
_entity_poly.type
_entity_poly.pdbx_seq_one_letter_code
_entity_poly.pdbx_strand_id
1 'polypeptide(L)'
;MITLEKWYVVYDGIGYTANGIVYGHTSPHCPDGTEIHTSLIEGAEISDGELILSTLNSEYHVTIDEMDCECFDPWRSLRMFEKFANKFGIEECLSDVWKKYLELEKEQLDMRAEISSKIKDNSLYLEFSDDQEFYFNRGLFRSSGGTVEFIPRISDFDTEHGKLIAVINYIVEYCPYNGGNIEFLWHSETSLSNGEYLGVICNSGKTALNIRFSWGKTVIVSPGSELEITSGMGVFLPLTSNEQDF
;
A
#
# COMPACT_ATOMS: atom_id res chain seq x y z
N MET A 1 -25.41 6.93 8.09
CA MET A 1 -24.11 7.47 8.50
C MET A 1 -23.08 6.77 7.66
N ILE A 2 -22.22 7.53 6.98
CA ILE A 2 -21.13 6.99 6.19
C ILE A 2 -19.86 7.22 7.01
N THR A 3 -19.04 6.19 7.19
CA THR A 3 -17.76 6.32 7.92
C THR A 3 -16.59 6.05 7.00
N LEU A 4 -15.44 6.67 7.31
CA LEU A 4 -14.15 6.30 6.73
C LEU A 4 -13.22 5.81 7.84
N GLU A 5 -12.74 4.58 7.70
CA GLU A 5 -11.66 4.03 8.52
C GLU A 5 -10.32 4.14 7.78
N LYS A 6 -9.20 4.09 8.51
CA LYS A 6 -7.83 4.22 7.97
C LYS A 6 -7.69 5.42 7.02
N TRP A 7 -8.20 6.57 7.45
CA TRP A 7 -8.43 7.69 6.56
C TRP A 7 -7.31 8.73 6.62
N TYR A 8 -7.09 9.44 5.52
CA TYR A 8 -6.15 10.55 5.45
C TYR A 8 -6.59 11.59 4.43
N VAL A 9 -6.16 12.84 4.63
CA VAL A 9 -6.50 13.95 3.73
C VAL A 9 -5.35 14.19 2.74
N VAL A 10 -5.71 14.43 1.49
CA VAL A 10 -4.78 14.87 0.43
C VAL A 10 -5.28 16.18 -0.19
N TYR A 11 -4.37 16.87 -0.90
CA TYR A 11 -4.69 18.04 -1.70
C TYR A 11 -4.35 17.77 -3.16
N ASP A 12 -5.35 17.78 -4.04
CA ASP A 12 -5.23 17.37 -5.45
C ASP A 12 -4.91 18.54 -6.41
N GLY A 13 -4.67 19.73 -5.87
CA GLY A 13 -4.47 20.96 -6.66
C GLY A 13 -5.71 21.86 -6.71
N ILE A 14 -6.90 21.29 -6.61
CA ILE A 14 -8.19 21.99 -6.71
C ILE A 14 -8.82 22.13 -5.32
N GLY A 15 -8.70 21.09 -4.49
CA GLY A 15 -9.20 21.12 -3.12
C GLY A 15 -8.70 19.93 -2.31
N TYR A 16 -9.33 19.74 -1.15
CA TYR A 16 -9.02 18.64 -0.26
C TYR A 16 -9.99 17.50 -0.51
N THR A 17 -9.47 16.27 -0.50
CA THR A 17 -10.25 15.03 -0.49
C THR A 17 -9.77 14.16 0.66
N ALA A 18 -10.64 13.30 1.16
CA ALA A 18 -10.26 12.25 2.10
C ALA A 18 -10.17 10.92 1.37
N ASN A 19 -9.17 10.11 1.70
CA ASN A 19 -9.04 8.73 1.28
C ASN A 19 -9.33 7.86 2.51
N GLY A 20 -9.90 6.67 2.32
CA GLY A 20 -10.13 5.73 3.41
C GLY A 20 -11.03 4.57 3.01
N ILE A 21 -11.26 3.67 3.96
CA ILE A 21 -12.15 2.52 3.81
C ILE A 21 -13.57 2.92 4.19
N VAL A 22 -14.49 2.84 3.23
CA VAL A 22 -15.87 3.32 3.41
C VAL A 22 -16.81 2.26 3.96
N TYR A 23 -17.66 2.65 4.90
CA TYR A 23 -18.79 1.84 5.39
C TYR A 23 -20.09 2.63 5.39
N GLY A 24 -21.20 1.96 5.07
CA GLY A 24 -22.54 2.56 5.09
C GLY A 24 -22.88 3.42 3.86
N HIS A 25 -22.07 3.35 2.79
CA HIS A 25 -22.23 4.17 1.58
C HIS A 25 -23.10 3.50 0.52
N THR A 26 -24.36 3.92 0.43
CA THR A 26 -25.37 3.24 -0.40
C THR A 26 -25.52 3.77 -1.82
N SER A 27 -25.11 5.02 -2.12
CA SER A 27 -25.23 5.62 -3.46
C SER A 27 -24.12 6.65 -3.77
N PRO A 28 -23.32 6.48 -4.84
CA PRO A 28 -23.21 5.25 -5.64
C PRO A 28 -22.96 4.03 -4.75
N HIS A 29 -23.45 2.86 -5.19
CA HIS A 29 -23.36 1.65 -4.39
C HIS A 29 -21.90 1.23 -4.28
N CYS A 30 -21.28 1.54 -3.14
CA CYS A 30 -19.94 1.09 -2.78
C CYS A 30 -20.13 -0.12 -1.86
N PRO A 31 -19.50 -1.28 -2.16
CA PRO A 31 -19.45 -2.38 -1.20
C PRO A 31 -18.87 -1.90 0.13
N ASP A 32 -19.44 -2.31 1.26
CA ASP A 32 -18.88 -1.99 2.58
C ASP A 32 -17.44 -2.52 2.68
N GLY A 33 -16.53 -1.70 3.20
CA GLY A 33 -15.10 -2.02 3.28
C GLY A 33 -14.31 -1.69 2.01
N THR A 34 -14.88 -0.92 1.08
CA THR A 34 -14.18 -0.50 -0.15
C THR A 34 -13.30 0.72 0.12
N GLU A 35 -12.08 0.72 -0.41
CA GLU A 35 -11.22 1.91 -0.39
C GLU A 35 -11.72 2.95 -1.40
N ILE A 36 -11.91 4.19 -0.95
CA ILE A 36 -12.39 5.30 -1.78
C ILE A 36 -11.53 6.54 -1.56
N HIS A 37 -11.57 7.45 -2.54
CA HIS A 37 -11.36 8.86 -2.30
C HIS A 37 -12.71 9.59 -2.39
N THR A 38 -12.95 10.53 -1.48
CA THR A 38 -14.17 11.33 -1.47
C THR A 38 -14.15 12.32 -2.64
N SER A 39 -15.33 12.89 -2.93
CA SER A 39 -15.39 14.17 -3.66
C SER A 39 -14.69 15.29 -2.87
N LEU A 40 -14.53 16.44 -3.51
CA LEU A 40 -13.98 17.64 -2.85
C LEU A 40 -14.75 17.95 -1.57
N ILE A 41 -13.99 18.13 -0.49
CA ILE A 41 -14.51 18.53 0.82
C ILE A 41 -14.88 20.01 0.75
N GLU A 42 -16.15 20.30 1.02
CA GLU A 42 -16.73 21.65 1.04
C GLU A 42 -16.84 22.20 2.47
N GLY A 43 -16.88 21.33 3.47
CA GLY A 43 -16.93 21.69 4.88
C GLY A 43 -16.30 20.63 5.78
N ALA A 44 -15.82 21.05 6.94
CA ALA A 44 -15.41 20.16 8.00
C ALA A 44 -15.81 20.75 9.34
N GLU A 45 -16.32 19.92 10.24
CA GLU A 45 -16.71 20.33 11.60
C GLU A 45 -16.37 19.24 12.61
N ILE A 46 -16.16 19.65 13.86
CA ILE A 46 -15.96 18.74 14.97
C ILE A 46 -17.23 18.72 15.80
N SER A 47 -17.82 17.54 15.97
CA SER A 47 -19.02 17.34 16.78
C SER A 47 -18.90 16.08 17.61
N ASP A 48 -19.13 16.18 18.92
CA ASP A 48 -19.13 15.05 19.86
C ASP A 48 -17.87 14.15 19.81
N GLY A 49 -16.71 14.71 19.46
CA GLY A 49 -15.43 13.98 19.36
C GLY A 49 -15.19 13.29 18.01
N GLU A 50 -16.11 13.44 17.06
CA GLU A 50 -15.95 13.02 15.67
C GLU A 50 -15.63 14.21 14.78
N LEU A 51 -14.88 13.96 13.70
CA LEU A 51 -14.70 14.90 12.61
C LEU A 51 -15.70 14.54 11.51
N ILE A 52 -16.54 15.51 11.13
CA ILE A 52 -17.54 15.37 10.08
C ILE A 52 -17.01 16.10 8.85
N LEU A 53 -16.90 15.37 7.74
CA LEU A 53 -16.44 15.87 6.45
C LEU A 53 -17.62 15.97 5.49
N SER A 54 -17.98 17.18 5.09
CA SER A 54 -19.06 17.42 4.15
C SER A 54 -18.51 17.62 2.74
N THR A 55 -19.05 16.86 1.79
CA THR A 55 -18.88 17.05 0.35
C THR A 55 -20.19 17.51 -0.27
N LEU A 56 -20.18 17.82 -1.57
CA LEU A 56 -21.39 18.25 -2.29
C LEU A 56 -22.59 17.31 -2.11
N ASN A 57 -22.35 15.99 -2.02
CA ASN A 57 -23.40 14.97 -2.07
C ASN A 57 -23.43 14.03 -0.85
N SER A 58 -22.45 14.12 0.05
CA SER A 58 -22.25 13.12 1.10
C SER A 58 -21.53 13.71 2.30
N GLU A 59 -21.84 13.14 3.46
CA GLU A 59 -21.23 13.47 4.75
C GLU A 59 -20.53 12.22 5.28
N TYR A 60 -19.27 12.36 5.63
CA TYR A 60 -18.42 11.28 6.13
C TYR A 60 -18.03 11.56 7.58
N HIS A 61 -18.26 10.58 8.45
CA HIS A 61 -17.87 10.62 9.85
C HIS A 61 -16.55 9.89 10.02
N VAL A 62 -15.58 10.56 10.62
CA VAL A 62 -14.25 10.00 10.82
C VAL A 62 -13.74 10.29 12.24
N THR A 63 -12.94 9.37 12.77
CA THR A 63 -12.33 9.50 14.10
C THR A 63 -10.82 9.67 13.98
N ILE A 64 -10.22 10.45 14.87
CA ILE A 64 -8.76 10.67 14.85
C ILE A 64 -8.01 9.35 15.07
N ASP A 65 -8.55 8.45 15.89
CA ASP A 65 -7.95 7.14 16.18
C ASP A 65 -7.79 6.26 14.92
N GLU A 66 -8.65 6.46 13.92
CA GLU A 66 -8.62 5.75 12.64
C GLU A 66 -7.86 6.51 11.54
N MET A 67 -7.14 7.59 11.87
CA MET A 67 -6.28 8.25 10.89
C MET A 67 -5.13 7.34 10.46
N ASP A 68 -4.80 7.42 9.18
CA ASP A 68 -3.61 6.81 8.55
C ASP A 68 -2.81 7.90 7.81
N CYS A 69 -1.87 7.49 6.96
CA CYS A 69 -1.00 8.38 6.20
C CYS A 69 -0.88 7.98 4.73
N GLU A 70 -0.78 9.00 3.90
CA GLU A 70 -0.47 8.88 2.49
C GLU A 70 0.95 8.30 2.34
N CYS A 71 1.08 7.21 1.56
CA CYS A 71 2.38 6.66 1.15
C CYS A 71 3.35 6.31 2.30
N PHE A 72 2.85 5.96 3.49
CA PHE A 72 3.68 5.71 4.67
C PHE A 72 4.56 6.92 5.07
N ASP A 73 4.06 8.14 4.86
CA ASP A 73 4.70 9.38 5.31
C ASP A 73 3.81 10.13 6.32
N PRO A 74 3.89 9.76 7.61
CA PRO A 74 3.15 10.40 8.70
C PRO A 74 3.33 11.92 8.72
N TRP A 75 4.55 12.39 8.44
CA TRP A 75 4.89 13.81 8.55
C TRP A 75 4.37 14.64 7.39
N ARG A 76 4.35 14.08 6.18
CA ARG A 76 3.67 14.71 5.03
C ARG A 76 2.17 14.76 5.28
N SER A 77 1.56 13.68 5.75
CA SER A 77 0.12 13.66 6.04
C SER A 77 -0.25 14.61 7.18
N LEU A 78 0.54 14.67 8.25
CA LEU A 78 0.33 15.66 9.32
C LEU A 78 0.39 17.09 8.79
N ARG A 79 1.42 17.45 8.03
CA ARG A 79 1.53 18.79 7.42
C ARG A 79 0.37 19.11 6.47
N MET A 80 -0.15 18.10 5.77
CA MET A 80 -1.34 18.26 4.93
C MET A 80 -2.58 18.52 5.79
N PHE A 81 -2.73 17.75 6.87
CA PHE A 81 -3.85 17.89 7.79
C PHE A 81 -3.81 19.24 8.51
N GLU A 82 -2.65 19.75 8.92
CA GLU A 82 -2.52 21.09 9.54
C GLU A 82 -3.06 22.20 8.63
N LYS A 83 -2.77 22.13 7.33
CA LYS A 83 -3.29 23.08 6.34
C LYS A 83 -4.78 22.90 6.09
N PHE A 84 -5.25 21.65 6.07
CA PHE A 84 -6.67 21.33 5.98
C PHE A 84 -7.43 21.90 7.18
N ALA A 85 -6.95 21.66 8.40
CA ALA A 85 -7.58 22.10 9.63
C ALA A 85 -7.69 23.64 9.68
N ASN A 86 -6.62 24.33 9.29
CA ASN A 86 -6.64 25.80 9.23
C ASN A 86 -7.61 26.36 8.17
N LYS A 87 -7.77 25.67 7.02
CA LYS A 87 -8.73 26.11 5.99
C LYS A 87 -10.17 26.03 6.49
N PHE A 88 -10.50 25.00 7.26
CA PHE A 88 -11.88 24.74 7.70
C PHE A 88 -12.17 25.21 9.13
N GLY A 89 -11.19 25.78 9.84
CA GLY A 89 -11.39 26.33 11.18
C GLY A 89 -11.59 25.27 12.26
N ILE A 90 -10.95 24.11 12.11
CA ILE A 90 -11.05 22.96 13.01
C ILE A 90 -9.73 22.70 13.76
N GLU A 91 -8.92 23.74 13.98
CA GLU A 91 -7.57 23.59 14.58
C GLU A 91 -7.57 23.03 16.01
N GLU A 92 -8.72 23.02 16.68
CA GLU A 92 -8.88 22.45 18.02
C GLU A 92 -8.56 20.95 18.09
N CYS A 93 -8.69 20.19 16.99
CA CYS A 93 -8.31 18.77 16.97
C CYS A 93 -6.80 18.52 16.79
N LEU A 94 -6.00 19.54 16.46
CA LEU A 94 -4.60 19.34 16.07
C LEU A 94 -3.75 18.69 17.16
N SER A 95 -4.06 18.92 18.44
CA SER A 95 -3.33 18.28 19.53
C SER A 95 -3.50 16.75 19.54
N ASP A 96 -4.66 16.24 19.16
CA ASP A 96 -4.93 14.81 19.17
C ASP A 96 -4.44 14.16 17.87
N VAL A 97 -4.60 14.87 16.74
CA VAL A 97 -4.00 14.48 15.45
C VAL A 97 -2.48 14.36 15.57
N TRP A 98 -1.80 15.29 16.23
CA TRP A 98 -0.35 15.20 16.48
C TRP A 98 0.03 13.96 17.27
N LYS A 99 -0.72 13.61 18.33
CA LYS A 99 -0.45 12.39 19.11
C LYS A 99 -0.60 11.14 18.24
N LYS A 100 -1.68 11.07 17.44
CA LYS A 100 -1.91 9.95 16.52
C LYS A 100 -0.78 9.80 15.51
N TYR A 101 -0.30 10.89 14.91
CA TYR A 101 0.80 10.80 13.94
C TYR A 101 2.15 10.40 14.58
N LEU A 102 2.39 10.75 15.86
CA LEU A 102 3.54 10.23 16.61
C LEU A 102 3.42 8.73 16.86
N GLU A 103 2.22 8.22 17.13
CA GLU A 103 1.96 6.78 17.26
C GLU A 103 2.19 6.07 15.93
N LEU A 104 1.65 6.59 14.83
CA LEU A 104 1.87 6.06 13.48
C LEU A 104 3.36 6.06 13.10
N GLU A 105 4.12 7.11 13.43
CA GLU A 105 5.56 7.13 13.21
C GLU A 105 6.25 5.99 13.96
N LYS A 106 5.90 5.80 15.23
CA LYS A 106 6.48 4.73 16.04
C LYS A 106 6.15 3.35 15.47
N GLU A 107 4.88 3.10 15.12
CA GLU A 107 4.44 1.85 14.49
C GLU A 107 5.19 1.59 13.19
N GLN A 108 5.40 2.63 12.38
CA GLN A 108 6.18 2.53 11.16
C GLN A 108 7.66 2.25 11.41
N LEU A 109 8.27 2.86 12.42
CA LEU A 109 9.66 2.57 12.79
C LEU A 109 9.84 1.13 13.27
N ASP A 110 8.92 0.66 14.12
CA ASP A 110 8.91 -0.72 14.62
C ASP A 110 8.73 -1.71 13.46
N MET A 111 7.81 -1.41 12.54
CA MET A 111 7.58 -2.21 11.32
C MET A 111 8.80 -2.21 10.39
N ARG A 112 9.45 -1.04 10.16
CA ARG A 112 10.70 -0.96 9.37
C ARG A 112 11.78 -1.82 9.99
N ALA A 113 11.94 -1.79 11.32
CA ALA A 113 12.94 -2.58 12.02
C ALA A 113 12.66 -4.09 11.90
N GLU A 114 11.39 -4.51 12.08
CA GLU A 114 10.97 -5.90 11.91
C GLU A 114 11.29 -6.39 10.49
N ILE A 115 10.79 -5.70 9.46
CA ILE A 115 10.96 -6.12 8.08
C ILE A 115 12.43 -6.06 7.65
N SER A 116 13.17 -5.02 8.05
CA SER A 116 14.60 -4.89 7.76
C SER A 116 15.42 -6.07 8.31
N SER A 117 14.98 -6.68 9.41
CA SER A 117 15.62 -7.88 9.96
C SER A 117 15.42 -9.14 9.09
N LYS A 118 14.38 -9.16 8.24
CA LYS A 118 14.05 -10.26 7.33
C LYS A 118 14.79 -10.18 5.99
N ILE A 119 15.39 -9.03 5.65
CA ILE A 119 15.98 -8.79 4.33
C ILE A 119 17.44 -8.31 4.40
N LYS A 120 18.19 -8.51 3.31
CA LYS A 120 19.62 -8.16 3.19
C LYS A 120 19.80 -6.81 2.49
N ASP A 121 21.03 -6.30 2.48
CA ASP A 121 21.35 -5.14 1.66
C ASP A 121 21.09 -5.43 0.17
N ASN A 122 20.62 -4.42 -0.56
CA ASN A 122 20.14 -4.50 -1.95
C ASN A 122 19.01 -5.52 -2.17
N SER A 123 18.03 -5.57 -1.27
CA SER A 123 16.89 -6.46 -1.43
C SER A 123 15.56 -5.83 -1.02
N LEU A 124 14.48 -6.46 -1.45
CA LEU A 124 13.12 -5.97 -1.26
C LEU A 124 12.31 -6.87 -0.33
N TYR A 125 11.31 -6.27 0.32
CA TYR A 125 10.20 -6.97 0.94
C TYR A 125 8.90 -6.45 0.35
N LEU A 126 8.03 -7.34 -0.09
CA LEU A 126 6.68 -7.01 -0.53
C LEU A 126 5.68 -7.90 0.21
N GLU A 127 4.66 -7.29 0.77
CA GLU A 127 3.56 -7.99 1.44
C GLU A 127 2.27 -7.75 0.69
N PHE A 128 1.57 -8.83 0.35
CA PHE A 128 0.30 -8.77 -0.36
C PHE A 128 -0.83 -9.31 0.53
N SER A 129 -2.01 -8.73 0.38
CA SER A 129 -3.23 -9.12 1.08
C SER A 129 -4.41 -9.13 0.11
N ASP A 130 -5.40 -9.99 0.35
CA ASP A 130 -6.62 -10.04 -0.44
C ASP A 130 -7.52 -8.81 -0.22
N ASP A 131 -7.30 -8.05 0.86
CA ASP A 131 -8.06 -6.84 1.16
C ASP A 131 -7.64 -5.66 0.24
N GLN A 132 -6.65 -5.87 -0.63
CA GLN A 132 -6.07 -4.86 -1.51
C GLN A 132 -5.90 -5.48 -2.91
N GLU A 133 -6.96 -5.41 -3.73
CA GLU A 133 -7.00 -6.07 -5.05
C GLU A 133 -5.92 -5.57 -6.03
N PHE A 134 -5.39 -4.35 -5.85
CA PHE A 134 -4.53 -3.67 -6.82
C PHE A 134 -3.17 -3.24 -6.26
N TYR A 135 -2.92 -3.42 -4.96
CA TYR A 135 -1.72 -2.90 -4.30
C TYR A 135 -1.09 -3.94 -3.37
N PHE A 136 0.23 -3.85 -3.18
CA PHE A 136 0.85 -4.51 -2.04
C PHE A 136 0.43 -3.77 -0.76
N ASN A 137 0.18 -4.53 0.30
CA ASN A 137 -0.13 -4.00 1.62
C ASN A 137 1.07 -3.21 2.17
N ARG A 138 2.29 -3.71 1.97
CA ARG A 138 3.55 -3.10 2.43
C ARG A 138 4.70 -3.38 1.47
N GLY A 139 5.56 -2.38 1.28
CA GLY A 139 6.74 -2.50 0.43
C GLY A 139 7.91 -1.81 1.08
N LEU A 140 9.05 -2.48 1.15
CA LEU A 140 10.26 -1.97 1.77
C LEU A 140 11.47 -2.33 0.91
N PHE A 141 12.36 -1.37 0.70
CA PHE A 141 13.66 -1.59 0.06
C PHE A 141 14.78 -1.31 1.05
N ARG A 142 15.80 -2.18 1.05
CA ARG A 142 17.03 -1.98 1.81
C ARG A 142 18.19 -1.79 0.85
N SER A 143 18.78 -0.61 0.86
CA SER A 143 19.93 -0.25 0.02
C SER A 143 21.23 -0.94 0.44
N SER A 144 22.27 -0.83 -0.39
CA SER A 144 23.63 -1.35 -0.13
C SER A 144 24.29 -0.79 1.13
N GLY A 145 23.86 0.40 1.58
CA GLY A 145 24.33 1.03 2.82
C GLY A 145 23.52 0.68 4.06
N GLY A 146 22.52 -0.21 3.93
CA GLY A 146 21.60 -0.57 5.01
C GLY A 146 20.49 0.45 5.27
N THR A 147 20.41 1.54 4.49
CA THR A 147 19.27 2.47 4.54
C THR A 147 18.01 1.76 4.07
N VAL A 148 16.94 1.92 4.82
CA VAL A 148 15.65 1.28 4.62
C VAL A 148 14.62 2.33 4.22
N GLU A 149 13.93 2.11 3.12
CA GLU A 149 12.93 3.02 2.57
C GLU A 149 11.63 2.26 2.32
N PHE A 150 10.50 2.84 2.73
CA PHE A 150 9.20 2.33 2.29
C PHE A 150 9.02 2.64 0.81
N ILE A 151 8.51 1.66 0.09
CA ILE A 151 8.05 1.83 -1.27
C ILE A 151 6.61 2.34 -1.16
N PRO A 152 6.30 3.55 -1.68
CA PRO A 152 4.95 4.08 -1.60
C PRO A 152 3.98 3.09 -2.27
N ARG A 153 2.78 2.92 -1.67
CA ARG A 153 1.66 2.23 -2.37
C ARG A 153 1.50 2.95 -3.71
N ILE A 154 1.66 2.23 -4.80
CA ILE A 154 1.81 2.87 -6.11
C ILE A 154 0.49 3.52 -6.51
N SER A 155 0.49 4.84 -6.60
CA SER A 155 -0.53 5.58 -7.33
C SER A 155 0.02 6.37 -8.51
N ASP A 156 1.33 6.26 -8.82
CA ASP A 156 2.01 7.20 -9.72
C ASP A 156 2.88 6.56 -10.82
N PHE A 157 2.41 5.45 -11.40
CA PHE A 157 2.84 5.06 -12.75
C PHE A 157 1.63 4.72 -13.60
N ASP A 158 1.23 5.69 -14.41
CA ASP A 158 0.26 5.53 -15.48
C ASP A 158 0.79 4.48 -16.46
N THR A 159 0.16 3.31 -16.43
CA THR A 159 -0.04 2.53 -17.63
C THR A 159 -1.53 2.27 -17.71
N GLU A 160 -2.14 2.62 -18.84
CA GLU A 160 -3.53 2.26 -19.18
C GLU A 160 -3.81 0.86 -18.62
N HIS A 161 -4.67 0.76 -17.60
CA HIS A 161 -5.03 -0.46 -16.84
C HIS A 161 -4.29 -0.81 -15.52
N GLY A 162 -3.68 0.16 -14.82
CA GLY A 162 -3.37 0.01 -13.39
C GLY A 162 -2.21 -0.94 -13.10
N LYS A 163 -1.09 -0.75 -13.81
CA LYS A 163 0.09 -1.61 -13.69
C LYS A 163 1.37 -0.81 -13.47
N LEU A 164 2.28 -1.45 -12.73
CA LEU A 164 3.75 -1.30 -12.68
C LEU A 164 4.31 -0.87 -11.30
N ILE A 165 5.02 -1.79 -10.64
CA ILE A 165 5.92 -1.55 -9.50
C ILE A 165 7.36 -1.49 -10.02
N ALA A 166 7.80 -0.31 -10.45
CA ALA A 166 9.20 -0.11 -10.82
C ALA A 166 10.03 0.15 -9.55
N VAL A 167 10.84 -0.81 -9.09
CA VAL A 167 11.82 -0.56 -8.03
C VAL A 167 13.19 -1.10 -8.44
N ILE A 168 13.97 -0.15 -8.96
CA ILE A 168 15.44 -0.02 -9.02
C ILE A 168 16.22 -1.36 -9.02
N ASN A 169 16.84 -1.63 -10.17
CA ASN A 169 17.50 -2.87 -10.65
C ASN A 169 16.57 -4.00 -11.12
N TYR A 170 15.28 -3.95 -10.80
CA TYR A 170 14.27 -4.90 -11.28
C TYR A 170 13.00 -4.15 -11.66
N ILE A 171 12.25 -4.67 -12.63
CA ILE A 171 10.90 -4.21 -12.90
C ILE A 171 9.98 -5.27 -12.30
N VAL A 172 9.17 -4.93 -11.29
CA VAL A 172 8.14 -5.84 -10.77
C VAL A 172 6.81 -5.36 -11.34
N GLU A 173 6.27 -6.07 -12.33
CA GLU A 173 4.94 -5.77 -12.86
C GLU A 173 3.89 -6.54 -12.07
N TYR A 174 3.09 -5.85 -11.25
CA TYR A 174 1.92 -6.47 -10.63
C TYR A 174 0.74 -6.45 -11.61
N CYS A 175 0.17 -7.62 -11.94
CA CYS A 175 -0.94 -7.78 -12.88
C CYS A 175 -2.17 -8.42 -12.19
N PRO A 176 -2.94 -7.65 -11.42
CA PRO A 176 -4.07 -8.18 -10.64
C PRO A 176 -5.18 -8.76 -11.52
N TYR A 177 -5.40 -8.20 -12.72
CA TYR A 177 -6.47 -8.61 -13.65
C TYR A 177 -6.29 -9.99 -14.31
N ASN A 178 -5.19 -10.70 -14.03
CA ASN A 178 -4.90 -12.01 -14.61
C ASN A 178 -4.79 -13.10 -13.52
N GLY A 179 -5.70 -13.12 -12.54
CA GLY A 179 -5.74 -14.15 -11.50
C GLY A 179 -4.71 -13.96 -10.38
N GLY A 180 -4.37 -12.71 -10.05
CA GLY A 180 -3.44 -12.39 -8.96
C GLY A 180 -1.96 -12.64 -9.28
N ASN A 181 -1.58 -12.63 -10.56
CA ASN A 181 -0.22 -12.88 -11.00
C ASN A 181 0.70 -11.66 -10.77
N ILE A 182 1.76 -11.84 -9.99
CA ILE A 182 2.87 -10.88 -9.87
C ILE A 182 3.96 -11.28 -10.88
N GLU A 183 4.31 -10.43 -11.84
CA GLU A 183 5.35 -10.67 -12.84
C GLU A 183 6.66 -9.94 -12.51
N PHE A 184 7.75 -10.68 -12.28
CA PHE A 184 9.08 -10.08 -12.13
C PHE A 184 9.78 -10.00 -13.49
N LEU A 185 10.03 -8.80 -14.02
CA LEU A 185 10.72 -8.53 -15.27
C LEU A 185 12.21 -8.18 -15.01
N TRP A 186 13.11 -8.87 -15.72
CA TRP A 186 14.56 -8.62 -15.67
C TRP A 186 14.89 -7.22 -16.24
N HIS A 187 15.58 -6.36 -15.48
CA HIS A 187 16.22 -5.15 -16.03
C HIS A 187 17.61 -5.48 -16.58
N SER A 188 17.76 -5.40 -17.91
CA SER A 188 18.82 -6.01 -18.73
C SER A 188 20.25 -5.48 -18.51
N GLU A 189 20.50 -4.63 -17.53
CA GLU A 189 21.79 -3.93 -17.37
C GLU A 189 22.76 -4.58 -16.38
N THR A 190 22.33 -5.59 -15.61
CA THR A 190 23.20 -6.29 -14.65
C THR A 190 23.04 -7.80 -14.76
N SER A 191 24.13 -8.50 -15.05
CA SER A 191 24.19 -9.96 -15.00
C SER A 191 24.25 -10.41 -13.54
N LEU A 192 23.13 -10.90 -13.02
CA LEU A 192 23.05 -11.45 -11.67
C LEU A 192 23.53 -12.89 -11.65
N SER A 193 24.14 -13.31 -10.54
CA SER A 193 24.55 -14.71 -10.39
C SER A 193 23.31 -15.58 -10.11
N ASN A 194 23.28 -16.81 -10.63
CA ASN A 194 22.24 -17.76 -10.25
C ASN A 194 22.26 -17.98 -8.74
N GLY A 195 21.09 -17.92 -8.10
CA GLY A 195 20.94 -18.05 -6.64
C GLY A 195 21.20 -16.76 -5.84
N GLU A 196 21.45 -15.64 -6.51
CA GLU A 196 21.57 -14.34 -5.84
C GLU A 196 20.26 -13.95 -5.14
N TYR A 197 20.35 -13.53 -3.88
CA TYR A 197 19.19 -13.18 -3.06
C TYR A 197 18.59 -11.85 -3.49
N LEU A 198 17.29 -11.84 -3.77
CA LEU A 198 16.55 -10.69 -4.31
C LEU A 198 15.63 -10.06 -3.26
N GLY A 199 15.11 -10.84 -2.32
CA GLY A 199 14.17 -10.34 -1.32
C GLY A 199 13.21 -11.38 -0.78
N VAL A 200 12.13 -10.90 -0.17
CA VAL A 200 11.03 -11.71 0.38
C VAL A 200 9.70 -11.21 -0.16
N ILE A 201 8.81 -12.15 -0.50
CA ILE A 201 7.38 -11.88 -0.62
C ILE A 201 6.64 -12.53 0.53
N CYS A 202 5.81 -11.75 1.20
CA CYS A 202 4.89 -12.22 2.22
C CYS A 202 3.45 -12.25 1.68
N ASN A 203 2.75 -13.36 1.92
CA ASN A 203 1.31 -13.43 1.73
C ASN A 203 0.61 -13.29 3.09
N SER A 204 0.10 -12.09 3.39
CA SER A 204 -0.71 -11.84 4.59
C SER A 204 -2.21 -12.03 4.33
N GLY A 205 -2.60 -12.37 3.10
CA GLY A 205 -3.97 -12.63 2.69
C GLY A 205 -4.53 -13.96 3.19
N LYS A 206 -5.78 -14.22 2.82
CA LYS A 206 -6.54 -15.45 3.07
C LYS A 206 -6.48 -16.42 1.88
N THR A 207 -6.11 -15.95 0.69
CA THR A 207 -5.98 -16.74 -0.54
C THR A 207 -4.53 -16.91 -0.96
N ALA A 208 -4.25 -17.94 -1.76
CA ALA A 208 -2.91 -18.21 -2.25
C ALA A 208 -2.53 -17.19 -3.35
N LEU A 209 -1.29 -16.71 -3.32
CA LEU A 209 -0.75 -15.82 -4.35
C LEU A 209 -0.02 -16.61 -5.42
N ASN A 210 -0.22 -16.23 -6.67
CA ASN A 210 0.50 -16.78 -7.81
C ASN A 210 1.58 -15.78 -8.26
N ILE A 211 2.84 -16.21 -8.23
CA ILE A 211 3.99 -15.33 -8.51
C ILE A 211 4.72 -15.86 -9.73
N ARG A 212 4.70 -15.12 -10.82
CA ARG A 212 5.34 -15.47 -12.07
C ARG A 212 6.65 -14.70 -12.23
N PHE A 213 7.73 -15.40 -12.57
CA PHE A 213 9.02 -14.77 -12.83
C PHE A 213 9.30 -14.80 -14.33
N SER A 214 9.76 -13.69 -14.93
CA SER A 214 10.06 -13.63 -16.37
C SER A 214 11.19 -14.59 -16.78
N TRP A 215 12.02 -14.99 -15.82
CA TRP A 215 13.11 -15.95 -15.97
C TRP A 215 12.80 -17.33 -15.38
N GLY A 216 11.55 -17.61 -15.00
CA GLY A 216 11.19 -18.79 -14.22
C GLY A 216 9.76 -19.30 -14.46
N LYS A 217 9.33 -20.19 -13.57
CA LYS A 217 7.96 -20.70 -13.47
C LYS A 217 7.13 -19.85 -12.50
N THR A 218 5.83 -20.11 -12.47
CA THR A 218 4.94 -19.63 -11.41
C THR A 218 5.23 -20.37 -10.10
N VAL A 219 5.31 -19.61 -9.01
CA VAL A 219 5.43 -20.09 -7.63
C VAL A 219 4.17 -19.71 -6.88
N ILE A 220 3.62 -20.64 -6.11
CA ILE A 220 2.42 -20.41 -5.29
C ILE A 220 2.86 -20.13 -3.86
N VAL A 221 2.43 -19.00 -3.29
CA VAL A 221 2.70 -18.61 -1.91
C VAL A 221 1.42 -18.75 -1.09
N SER A 222 1.43 -19.65 -0.12
CA SER A 222 0.26 -19.93 0.72
C SER A 222 -0.08 -18.77 1.66
N PRO A 223 -1.34 -18.62 2.09
CA PRO A 223 -1.74 -17.68 3.12
C PRO A 223 -0.85 -17.78 4.38
N GLY A 224 -0.41 -16.64 4.90
CA GLY A 224 0.45 -16.55 6.09
C GLY A 224 1.88 -17.05 5.90
N SER A 225 2.35 -17.19 4.66
CA SER A 225 3.70 -17.67 4.35
C SER A 225 4.58 -16.60 3.71
N GLU A 226 5.89 -16.77 3.90
CA GLU A 226 6.93 -15.95 3.29
C GLU A 226 7.70 -16.80 2.26
N LEU A 227 8.02 -16.19 1.12
CA LEU A 227 8.84 -16.76 0.05
C LEU A 227 10.11 -15.92 -0.09
N GLU A 228 11.27 -16.53 0.19
CA GLU A 228 12.55 -15.95 -0.23
C GLU A 228 12.70 -16.07 -1.74
N ILE A 229 13.12 -14.96 -2.37
CA ILE A 229 13.31 -14.87 -3.81
C ILE A 229 14.80 -14.88 -4.11
N THR A 230 15.20 -15.76 -5.02
CA THR A 230 16.54 -15.77 -5.59
C THR A 230 16.52 -15.73 -7.11
N SER A 231 17.56 -15.16 -7.72
CA SER A 231 17.82 -15.23 -9.16
C SER A 231 17.80 -16.70 -9.64
N GLY A 232 17.09 -16.98 -10.73
CA GLY A 232 17.02 -18.32 -11.31
C GLY A 232 16.13 -19.34 -10.57
N MET A 233 15.41 -18.95 -9.52
CA MET A 233 14.59 -19.85 -8.67
C MET A 233 13.61 -20.72 -9.45
N GLY A 234 13.01 -20.20 -10.53
CA GLY A 234 12.05 -20.96 -11.35
C GLY A 234 12.65 -22.04 -12.26
N VAL A 235 13.98 -22.08 -12.43
CA VAL A 235 14.66 -23.08 -13.26
C VAL A 235 14.83 -24.42 -12.53
N PHE A 236 14.92 -24.39 -11.20
CA PHE A 236 15.29 -25.55 -10.37
C PHE A 236 14.14 -26.17 -9.59
N LEU A 237 12.95 -25.54 -9.58
CA LEU A 237 11.78 -26.10 -8.91
C LEU A 237 11.16 -27.25 -9.75
N PRO A 238 10.90 -28.42 -9.13
CA PRO A 238 10.17 -29.50 -9.80
C PRO A 238 8.79 -28.98 -10.24
N LEU A 239 8.28 -29.50 -11.35
CA LEU A 239 6.93 -29.18 -11.84
C LEU A 239 5.91 -29.56 -10.75
N THR A 240 5.46 -28.60 -9.96
CA THR A 240 4.30 -28.78 -9.11
C THR A 240 3.08 -28.45 -9.94
N SER A 241 2.32 -29.51 -10.23
CA SER A 241 0.99 -29.57 -10.88
C SER A 241 0.86 -29.23 -12.37
N ASN A 242 0.08 -30.09 -13.02
CA ASN A 242 -0.24 -30.14 -14.44
C ASN A 242 -1.17 -29.00 -14.90
N GLU A 243 -0.69 -27.77 -14.94
CA GLU A 243 -1.34 -26.72 -15.75
C GLU A 243 -0.31 -26.19 -16.74
N GLN A 244 -0.11 -26.99 -17.80
CA GLN A 244 0.20 -26.44 -19.11
C GLN A 244 -1.06 -25.75 -19.62
N ASP A 245 -0.85 -24.60 -20.24
CA ASP A 245 -1.82 -23.76 -20.95
C ASP A 245 -2.70 -22.88 -20.06
N PHE A 246 -2.32 -21.60 -19.90
CA PHE A 246 -3.08 -20.40 -20.32
C PHE A 246 -2.19 -19.16 -20.26
#